data_AF-A0A5P1EAH1-F1
#
_entry.id   AF-A0A5P1EAH1-F1
#
_cell.length_a   1.000
_cell.length_b   1.000
_cell.length_c   1.000
_cell.angle_alpha   90.00
_cell.angle_beta   90.00
_cell.angle_gamma   90.00
#
_symmetry.space_group_name_H-M   'P 1'
#
loop_
_entity.id
_entity.type
_entity.pdbx_description
1 polymer ?
#
loop_
_entity_poly.entity_id
_entity_poly.type
_entity_poly.pdbx_seq_one_letter_code
_entity_poly.pdbx_strand_id
1 'polypeptide(L)'
;MSFSFFKASRSRPGPSELARAIKDSLLALDTKTFAKALEEVEKNILSMKHMICGDGETEPNQDQVTQLATEICKEDVLSLFVQKLPSLGWDARKDLAYCWGILLRQQVGSTSICVDYIENHLELLDFLVFCYNNKETALNCGNMLRECIKYPSLAKYVLESTSFELFFKYVELPNFDIASDALATFKDLLTKHETAVSQYLSVHYEEAIGISKLCDKKAILEVSFGIPFGASKFTNNEALHPRSSILEDNDGFVEGKPDE
;
A
#
# COMPACT_ATOMS: atom_id res chain seq x y z
N MET A 1 15.07 -29.97 50.62
CA MET A 1 14.91 -30.46 49.23
C MET A 1 14.53 -29.25 48.38
N SER A 2 15.43 -28.84 47.47
CA SER A 2 15.20 -27.71 46.56
C SER A 2 14.44 -28.22 45.34
N PHE A 3 13.21 -27.76 45.13
CA PHE A 3 12.45 -28.05 43.93
C PHE A 3 12.99 -27.21 42.77
N SER A 4 13.85 -27.80 41.96
CA SER A 4 14.25 -27.22 40.68
C SER A 4 13.09 -27.39 39.69
N PHE A 5 12.35 -26.32 39.45
CA PHE A 5 11.45 -26.22 38.30
C PHE A 5 12.29 -26.05 37.03
N PHE A 6 12.79 -27.15 36.48
CA PHE A 6 13.19 -27.19 35.07
C PHE A 6 11.90 -27.09 34.24
N LYS A 7 11.52 -25.87 33.89
CA LYS A 7 10.57 -25.64 32.80
C LYS A 7 11.30 -26.11 31.55
N ALA A 8 10.98 -27.32 31.07
CA ALA A 8 11.51 -27.83 29.81
C ALA A 8 11.35 -26.73 28.76
N SER A 9 12.47 -26.27 28.20
CA SER A 9 12.47 -25.38 27.04
C SER A 9 11.68 -26.11 25.96
N ARG A 10 10.43 -25.69 25.71
CA ARG A 10 9.71 -26.18 24.54
C ARG A 10 10.56 -25.75 23.36
N SER A 11 11.00 -26.73 22.55
CA SER A 11 11.64 -26.44 21.27
C SER A 11 10.77 -25.44 20.51
N ARG A 12 11.37 -24.41 19.92
CA ARG A 12 10.62 -23.46 19.10
C ARG A 12 9.87 -24.24 18.01
N PRO A 13 8.60 -23.92 17.75
CA PRO A 13 7.83 -24.63 16.74
C PRO A 13 8.52 -24.50 15.38
N GLY A 14 8.49 -25.57 14.59
CA GLY A 14 8.96 -25.53 13.21
C GLY A 14 8.05 -24.65 12.33
N PRO A 15 8.50 -24.26 11.12
CA PRO A 15 7.73 -23.38 10.23
C PRO A 15 6.28 -23.82 9.98
N SER A 16 6.05 -25.09 9.65
CA SER A 16 4.71 -25.62 9.36
C SER A 16 3.83 -25.70 10.61
N GLU A 17 4.41 -25.96 11.78
CA GLU A 17 3.66 -25.96 13.06
C GLU A 17 3.27 -24.56 13.46
N LEU A 18 4.17 -23.59 13.28
CA LEU A 18 3.93 -22.19 13.57
C LEU A 18 2.84 -21.60 12.67
N ALA A 19 2.89 -21.86 11.35
CA ALA A 19 1.84 -21.42 10.42
C ALA A 19 0.44 -21.93 10.83
N ARG A 20 0.34 -23.20 11.22
CA ARG A 20 -0.91 -23.78 11.71
C ARG A 20 -1.37 -23.17 13.03
N ALA A 21 -0.45 -22.98 13.98
CA ALA A 21 -0.76 -22.34 15.26
C ALA A 21 -1.29 -20.90 15.06
N ILE A 22 -0.67 -20.14 14.15
CA ILE A 22 -1.14 -18.81 13.76
C ILE A 22 -2.57 -18.89 13.21
N LYS A 23 -2.82 -19.76 12.23
CA LYS A 23 -4.17 -19.98 11.65
C LYS A 23 -5.22 -20.25 12.73
N ASP A 24 -4.98 -21.26 13.56
CA ASP A 24 -5.92 -21.70 14.59
C ASP A 24 -6.21 -20.58 15.58
N SER A 25 -5.18 -19.84 15.99
CA SER A 25 -5.33 -18.70 16.91
C SER A 25 -6.10 -17.53 16.28
N LEU A 26 -5.88 -17.22 15.00
CA LEU A 26 -6.60 -16.15 14.27
C LEU A 26 -8.07 -16.50 14.05
N LEU A 27 -8.38 -17.76 13.71
CA LEU A 27 -9.76 -18.23 13.56
C LEU A 27 -10.49 -18.25 14.91
N ALA A 28 -9.78 -18.52 16.01
CA ALA A 28 -10.36 -18.49 17.34
C ALA A 28 -10.80 -17.08 17.79
N LEU A 29 -10.34 -16.00 17.15
CA LEU A 29 -10.79 -14.63 17.45
C LEU A 29 -12.30 -14.44 17.20
N ASP A 30 -12.91 -15.24 16.31
CA ASP A 30 -14.34 -15.15 16.01
C ASP A 30 -15.22 -15.92 17.02
N THR A 31 -14.61 -16.52 18.04
CA THR A 31 -15.29 -17.38 19.02
C THR A 31 -15.52 -16.66 20.36
N LYS A 32 -16.31 -17.28 21.26
CA LYS A 32 -16.66 -16.72 22.58
C LYS A 32 -15.47 -16.52 23.53
N THR A 33 -14.25 -16.94 23.18
CA THR A 33 -13.04 -16.84 24.02
C THR A 33 -12.02 -15.83 23.48
N PHE A 34 -12.47 -14.63 23.11
CA PHE A 34 -11.65 -13.59 22.46
C PHE A 34 -10.34 -13.27 23.20
N ALA A 35 -10.37 -13.00 24.50
CA ALA A 35 -9.17 -12.57 25.24
C ALA A 35 -8.04 -13.63 25.23
N LYS A 36 -8.40 -14.90 25.42
CA LYS A 36 -7.44 -16.01 25.37
C LYS A 36 -6.93 -16.27 23.95
N ALA A 37 -7.81 -16.12 22.95
CA ALA A 37 -7.42 -16.24 21.55
C ALA A 37 -6.43 -15.12 21.17
N LEU A 38 -6.69 -13.89 21.61
CA LEU A 38 -5.83 -12.74 21.35
C LEU A 38 -4.43 -12.93 21.94
N GLU A 39 -4.32 -13.38 23.20
CA GLU A 39 -3.02 -13.66 23.83
C GLU A 39 -2.20 -14.69 23.02
N GLU A 40 -2.85 -15.75 22.53
CA GLU A 40 -2.16 -16.76 21.72
C GLU A 40 -1.79 -16.24 20.33
N VAL A 41 -2.62 -15.40 19.71
CA VAL A 41 -2.29 -14.73 18.43
C VAL A 41 -1.06 -13.84 18.61
N GLU A 42 -1.01 -13.01 19.64
CA GLU A 42 0.12 -12.09 19.89
C GLU A 42 1.42 -12.86 20.13
N LYS A 43 1.36 -13.96 20.90
CA LYS A 43 2.49 -14.87 21.11
C LYS A 43 2.97 -15.54 19.81
N ASN A 44 2.03 -15.94 18.95
CA ASN A 44 2.36 -16.57 17.66
C ASN A 44 2.95 -15.57 16.67
N ILE A 45 2.44 -14.34 16.61
CA ILE A 45 3.02 -13.25 15.80
C ILE A 45 4.43 -12.90 16.28
N LEU A 46 4.65 -12.84 17.59
CA LEU A 46 6.00 -12.61 18.13
C LEU A 46 6.95 -13.76 17.77
N SER A 47 6.48 -15.02 17.87
CA SER A 47 7.26 -16.20 17.46
C SER A 47 7.62 -16.17 15.97
N MET A 48 6.67 -15.75 15.13
CA MET A 48 6.87 -15.51 13.71
C MET A 48 7.94 -14.45 13.47
N LYS A 49 7.83 -13.30 14.15
CA LYS A 49 8.82 -12.23 14.06
C LYS A 49 10.22 -12.70 14.42
N HIS A 50 10.38 -13.46 15.52
CA HIS A 50 11.68 -14.01 15.90
C HIS A 50 12.24 -14.98 14.85
N MET A 51 11.41 -15.80 14.22
CA MET A 51 11.85 -16.70 13.14
C MET A 51 12.30 -15.92 11.90
N ILE A 52 11.57 -14.86 11.53
CA ILE A 52 11.80 -14.07 10.32
C ILE A 52 12.97 -13.09 10.49
N CYS A 53 13.13 -12.52 11.69
CA CYS A 53 14.02 -11.38 11.93
C CYS A 53 15.21 -11.72 12.83
N GLY A 54 15.15 -12.85 13.53
CA GLY A 54 16.01 -13.11 14.69
C GLY A 54 15.51 -12.42 15.96
N ASP A 55 16.15 -12.73 17.07
CA ASP A 55 15.81 -12.23 18.41
C ASP A 55 17.02 -11.64 19.17
N GLY A 56 18.09 -11.31 18.45
CA GLY A 56 19.35 -10.81 19.00
C GLY A 56 20.32 -11.91 19.42
N GLU A 57 19.83 -13.11 19.73
CA GLU A 57 20.64 -14.28 20.09
C GLU A 57 20.76 -15.27 18.93
N THR A 58 19.68 -15.41 18.15
CA THR A 58 19.61 -16.31 17.00
C THR A 58 19.38 -15.51 15.73
N GLU A 59 20.25 -15.69 14.73
CA GLU A 59 20.06 -15.12 13.40
C GLU A 59 18.96 -15.86 12.62
N PRO A 60 18.21 -15.17 11.75
CA PRO A 60 17.15 -15.79 10.95
C PRO A 60 17.73 -16.77 9.93
N ASN A 61 17.25 -18.01 9.96
CA ASN A 61 17.59 -19.03 8.97
C ASN A 61 16.71 -18.86 7.72
N GLN A 62 17.31 -18.50 6.58
CA GLN A 62 16.57 -18.18 5.35
C GLN A 62 15.73 -19.34 4.81
N ASP A 63 16.17 -20.59 4.98
CA ASP A 63 15.39 -21.76 4.56
C ASP A 63 14.13 -21.90 5.42
N GLN A 64 14.24 -21.66 6.73
CA GLN A 64 13.09 -21.66 7.63
C GLN A 64 12.12 -20.50 7.34
N VAL A 65 12.62 -19.31 7.00
CA VAL A 65 11.79 -18.16 6.63
C VAL A 65 11.03 -18.44 5.32
N THR A 66 11.70 -19.00 4.31
CA THR A 66 11.09 -19.38 3.03
C THR A 66 10.05 -20.49 3.23
N GLN A 67 10.36 -21.48 4.05
CA GLN A 67 9.42 -22.55 4.39
C GLN A 67 8.19 -22.00 5.14
N LEU A 68 8.39 -21.08 6.09
CA LEU A 68 7.30 -20.44 6.82
C LEU A 68 6.38 -19.65 5.88
N ALA A 69 6.95 -18.85 4.97
CA ALA A 69 6.17 -18.11 3.97
C ALA A 69 5.34 -19.05 3.07
N THR A 70 5.93 -20.18 2.68
CA THR A 70 5.24 -21.23 1.90
C THR A 70 4.04 -21.79 2.65
N GLU A 71 4.21 -22.15 3.92
CA GLU A 71 3.13 -22.73 4.73
C GLU A 71 2.07 -21.67 5.10
N ILE A 72 2.44 -20.41 5.32
CA ILE A 72 1.50 -19.30 5.52
C ILE A 72 0.58 -19.14 4.31
N CYS A 73 1.12 -19.20 3.08
CA CYS A 73 0.30 -19.09 1.87
C CYS A 73 -0.56 -20.34 1.68
N LYS A 74 0.01 -21.53 1.84
CA LYS A 74 -0.70 -22.81 1.68
C LYS A 74 -1.86 -23.00 2.66
N GLU A 75 -1.73 -22.45 3.87
CA GLU A 75 -2.76 -22.53 4.91
C GLU A 75 -3.75 -21.36 4.90
N ASP A 76 -3.70 -20.47 3.91
CA ASP A 76 -4.52 -19.24 3.80
C ASP A 76 -4.35 -18.24 4.96
N VAL A 77 -3.22 -18.32 5.65
CA VAL A 77 -2.92 -17.44 6.78
C VAL A 77 -2.66 -16.01 6.31
N LEU A 78 -2.11 -15.83 5.10
CA LEU A 78 -1.83 -14.50 4.55
C LEU A 78 -3.12 -13.66 4.42
N SER A 79 -4.23 -14.27 4.02
CA SER A 79 -5.55 -13.63 3.99
C SER A 79 -6.04 -13.25 5.39
N LEU A 80 -5.85 -14.14 6.37
CA LEU A 80 -6.23 -13.89 7.77
C LEU A 80 -5.45 -12.74 8.38
N PHE A 81 -4.18 -12.53 8.00
CA PHE A 81 -3.40 -11.37 8.47
C PHE A 81 -4.05 -10.04 8.12
N VAL A 82 -4.56 -9.91 6.90
CA VAL A 82 -5.24 -8.70 6.44
C VAL A 82 -6.60 -8.56 7.14
N GLN A 83 -7.42 -9.61 7.10
CA GLN A 83 -8.79 -9.58 7.62
C GLN A 83 -8.87 -9.38 9.14
N LYS A 84 -7.93 -9.96 9.90
CA LYS A 84 -7.93 -9.90 11.37
C LYS A 84 -7.09 -8.76 11.94
N LEU A 85 -6.34 -8.01 11.11
CA LEU A 85 -5.53 -6.88 11.55
C LEU A 85 -6.28 -5.91 12.50
N PRO A 86 -7.56 -5.54 12.25
CA PRO A 86 -8.31 -4.64 13.14
C PRO A 86 -8.59 -5.22 14.54
N SER A 87 -8.57 -6.54 14.70
CA SER A 87 -8.83 -7.22 15.97
C SER A 87 -7.59 -7.37 16.85
N LEU A 88 -6.39 -7.10 16.33
CA LEU A 88 -5.13 -7.30 17.04
C LEU A 88 -4.77 -6.12 17.96
N GLY A 89 -3.92 -6.35 18.96
CA GLY A 89 -3.30 -5.28 19.76
C GLY A 89 -2.28 -4.44 18.96
N TRP A 90 -1.94 -3.25 19.45
CA TRP A 90 -1.07 -2.30 18.76
C TRP A 90 0.31 -2.88 18.41
N ASP A 91 0.98 -3.56 19.35
CA ASP A 91 2.28 -4.19 19.12
C ASP A 91 2.19 -5.29 18.07
N ALA A 92 1.16 -6.14 18.15
CA ALA A 92 0.96 -7.22 17.20
C ALA A 92 0.68 -6.71 15.77
N ARG A 93 -0.06 -5.61 15.60
CA ARG A 93 -0.25 -4.98 14.27
C ARG A 93 1.07 -4.51 13.67
N LYS A 94 1.92 -3.88 14.49
CA LYS A 94 3.24 -3.42 14.05
C LYS A 94 4.16 -4.56 13.66
N ASP A 95 4.23 -5.58 14.50
CA ASP A 95 5.05 -6.76 14.24
C ASP A 95 4.57 -7.50 13.00
N LEU A 96 3.25 -7.62 12.82
CA LEU A 96 2.65 -8.23 11.64
C LEU A 96 2.94 -7.42 10.37
N ALA A 97 2.75 -6.10 10.38
CA ALA A 97 3.03 -5.23 9.24
C ALA A 97 4.53 -5.25 8.85
N TYR A 98 5.42 -5.37 9.83
CA TYR A 98 6.85 -5.52 9.58
C TYR A 98 7.18 -6.87 8.94
N CYS A 99 6.63 -7.96 9.49
CA CYS A 99 6.83 -9.31 8.95
C CYS A 99 6.25 -9.44 7.54
N TRP A 100 5.10 -8.83 7.28
CA TRP A 100 4.43 -8.79 5.97
C TRP A 100 5.39 -8.40 4.84
N GLY A 101 6.16 -7.31 5.02
CA GLY A 101 7.13 -6.87 4.02
C GLY A 101 8.24 -7.89 3.76
N ILE A 102 8.70 -8.62 4.80
CA ILE A 102 9.74 -9.65 4.66
C ILE A 102 9.17 -10.90 3.97
N LEU A 103 7.96 -11.31 4.34
CA LEU A 103 7.25 -12.44 3.73
C LEU A 103 7.04 -12.20 2.22
N LEU A 104 6.62 -11.00 1.83
CA LEU A 104 6.45 -10.61 0.43
C LEU A 104 7.71 -10.72 -0.43
N ARG A 105 8.90 -10.74 0.18
CA ARG A 105 10.18 -10.87 -0.52
C ARG A 105 10.67 -12.31 -0.63
N GLN A 106 10.00 -13.27 0.00
CA GLN A 106 10.42 -14.67 -0.03
C GLN A 106 10.17 -15.28 -1.41
N GLN A 107 11.16 -16.01 -1.92
CA GLN A 107 11.13 -16.61 -3.25
C GLN A 107 11.41 -18.11 -3.17
N VAL A 108 10.72 -18.88 -4.01
CA VAL A 108 11.07 -20.27 -4.35
C VAL A 108 11.40 -20.31 -5.84
N GLY A 109 12.67 -20.52 -6.15
CA GLY A 109 13.18 -20.32 -7.51
C GLY A 109 13.07 -18.85 -7.91
N SER A 110 12.39 -18.57 -9.03
CA SER A 110 12.15 -17.20 -9.51
C SER A 110 10.79 -16.62 -9.09
N THR A 111 9.97 -17.39 -8.38
CA THR A 111 8.60 -16.99 -8.03
C THR A 111 8.56 -16.42 -6.62
N SER A 112 7.97 -15.24 -6.46
CA SER A 112 7.64 -14.69 -5.14
C SER A 112 6.35 -15.32 -4.62
N ILE A 113 6.46 -16.06 -3.52
CA ILE A 113 5.42 -16.98 -3.03
C ILE A 113 4.18 -16.20 -2.57
N CYS A 114 4.40 -15.17 -1.76
CA CYS A 114 3.31 -14.36 -1.23
C CYS A 114 2.72 -13.41 -2.27
N VAL A 115 3.50 -12.99 -3.27
CA VAL A 115 2.97 -12.18 -4.38
C VAL A 115 2.06 -13.01 -5.26
N ASP A 116 2.49 -14.22 -5.64
CA ASP A 116 1.66 -15.18 -6.38
C ASP A 116 0.36 -15.50 -5.63
N TYR A 117 0.43 -15.66 -4.31
CA TYR A 117 -0.77 -15.80 -3.48
C TYR A 117 -1.73 -14.59 -3.61
N ILE A 118 -1.22 -13.36 -3.48
CA ILE A 118 -2.06 -12.14 -3.55
C ILE A 118 -2.60 -11.93 -4.97
N GLU A 119 -1.87 -12.29 -6.02
CA GLU A 119 -2.36 -12.24 -7.41
C GLU A 119 -3.60 -13.12 -7.61
N ASN A 120 -3.75 -14.17 -6.80
CA ASN A 120 -4.94 -15.04 -6.78
C ASN A 120 -6.01 -14.63 -5.75
N HIS A 121 -5.76 -13.57 -4.95
CA HIS A 121 -6.64 -13.07 -3.88
C HIS A 121 -6.61 -11.52 -3.84
N LEU A 122 -6.92 -10.90 -4.98
CA LEU A 122 -6.75 -9.45 -5.18
C LEU A 122 -7.66 -8.60 -4.28
N GLU A 123 -8.76 -9.17 -3.78
CA GLU A 123 -9.66 -8.53 -2.80
C GLU A 123 -8.94 -8.13 -1.50
N LEU A 124 -7.80 -8.76 -1.19
CA LEU A 124 -6.97 -8.36 -0.05
C LEU A 124 -6.40 -6.95 -0.22
N LEU A 125 -6.09 -6.53 -1.45
CA LEU A 125 -5.60 -5.19 -1.73
C LEU A 125 -6.71 -4.15 -1.53
N ASP A 126 -7.93 -4.46 -1.98
CA ASP A 126 -9.09 -3.60 -1.74
C ASP A 126 -9.41 -3.46 -0.25
N PHE A 127 -9.27 -4.54 0.51
CA PHE A 127 -9.42 -4.51 1.97
C PHE A 127 -8.38 -3.59 2.63
N LEU A 128 -7.11 -3.69 2.23
CA LEU A 128 -6.04 -2.81 2.73
C LEU A 128 -6.34 -1.33 2.44
N VAL A 129 -6.85 -1.01 1.25
CA VAL A 129 -7.29 0.35 0.90
C VAL A 129 -8.48 0.77 1.76
N PHE A 130 -9.48 -0.09 1.93
CA PHE A 130 -10.66 0.20 2.74
C PHE A 130 -10.32 0.50 4.21
N CYS A 131 -9.31 -0.17 4.76
CA CYS A 131 -8.88 -0.01 6.15
C CYS A 131 -8.28 1.38 6.49
N TYR A 132 -8.04 2.26 5.52
CA TYR A 132 -7.74 3.68 5.79
C TYR A 132 -8.89 4.39 6.54
N ASN A 133 -10.13 3.88 6.47
CA ASN A 133 -11.25 4.40 7.27
C ASN A 133 -11.13 4.10 8.77
N ASN A 134 -10.30 3.12 9.16
CA ASN A 134 -10.08 2.78 10.56
C ASN A 134 -8.77 3.40 11.04
N LYS A 135 -8.90 4.41 11.92
CA LYS A 135 -7.77 5.20 12.43
C LYS A 135 -6.68 4.37 13.11
N GLU A 136 -7.03 3.26 13.75
CA GLU A 136 -6.06 2.47 14.49
C GLU A 136 -5.24 1.51 13.59
N THR A 137 -5.74 1.22 12.39
CA THR A 137 -5.11 0.30 11.42
C THR A 137 -4.57 1.00 10.19
N ALA A 138 -5.02 2.22 9.91
CA ALA A 138 -4.75 2.92 8.65
C ALA A 138 -3.26 2.93 8.28
N LEU A 139 -2.39 3.33 9.22
CA LEU A 139 -0.94 3.40 8.96
C LEU A 139 -0.30 2.02 8.75
N ASN A 140 -0.81 0.98 9.43
CA ASN A 140 -0.34 -0.39 9.21
C ASN A 140 -0.76 -0.88 7.82
N CYS A 141 -2.00 -0.62 7.41
CA CYS A 141 -2.52 -1.00 6.11
C CYS A 141 -1.82 -0.25 4.98
N GLY A 142 -1.55 1.05 5.17
CA GLY A 142 -0.76 1.85 4.23
C GLY A 142 0.64 1.29 4.03
N ASN A 143 1.33 0.93 5.12
CA ASN A 143 2.63 0.25 5.04
C ASN A 143 2.54 -1.09 4.29
N MET A 144 1.59 -1.95 4.66
CA MET A 144 1.41 -3.26 4.02
C MET A 144 1.08 -3.12 2.53
N LEU A 145 0.20 -2.18 2.16
CA LEU A 145 -0.18 -1.90 0.79
C LEU A 145 1.01 -1.36 -0.02
N ARG A 146 1.81 -0.45 0.56
CA ARG A 146 3.02 0.06 -0.09
C ARG A 146 4.08 -1.01 -0.36
N GLU A 147 4.14 -2.06 0.46
CA GLU A 147 4.97 -3.23 0.15
C GLU A 147 4.41 -4.04 -1.04
N CYS A 148 3.08 -4.16 -1.16
CA CYS A 148 2.42 -4.86 -2.27
C CYS A 148 2.62 -4.13 -3.60
N ILE A 149 2.40 -2.83 -3.65
CA ILE A 149 2.48 -2.03 -4.90
C ILE A 149 3.93 -1.83 -5.39
N LYS A 150 4.94 -2.42 -4.73
CA LYS A 150 6.28 -2.57 -5.31
C LYS A 150 6.27 -3.53 -6.50
N TYR A 151 5.29 -4.44 -6.56
CA TYR A 151 5.12 -5.39 -7.64
C TYR A 151 4.19 -4.82 -8.72
N PRO A 152 4.61 -4.78 -10.00
CA PRO A 152 3.85 -4.13 -11.08
C PRO A 152 2.43 -4.67 -11.26
N SER A 153 2.24 -5.99 -11.14
CA SER A 153 0.94 -6.65 -11.25
C SER A 153 -0.05 -6.19 -10.18
N LEU A 154 0.38 -6.17 -8.91
CA LEU A 154 -0.45 -5.73 -7.79
C LEU A 154 -0.74 -4.23 -7.84
N ALA A 155 0.26 -3.41 -8.21
CA ALA A 155 0.06 -1.98 -8.37
C ALA A 155 -0.94 -1.66 -9.48
N LYS A 156 -0.85 -2.37 -10.62
CA LYS A 156 -1.79 -2.24 -11.74
C LYS A 156 -3.22 -2.57 -11.29
N TYR A 157 -3.40 -3.67 -10.55
CA TYR A 157 -4.73 -4.02 -10.03
C TYR A 157 -5.33 -2.90 -9.17
N VAL A 158 -4.55 -2.38 -8.20
CA VAL A 158 -5.05 -1.32 -7.31
C VAL A 158 -5.39 -0.07 -8.10
N LEU A 159 -4.55 0.31 -9.07
CA LEU A 159 -4.75 1.49 -9.91
C LEU A 159 -6.04 1.40 -10.75
N GLU A 160 -6.35 0.20 -11.27
CA GLU A 160 -7.54 -0.05 -12.09
C GLU A 160 -8.80 -0.40 -11.27
N SER A 161 -8.67 -0.60 -9.94
CA SER A 161 -9.77 -0.93 -9.05
C SER A 161 -10.58 0.31 -8.65
N THR A 162 -11.89 0.12 -8.43
CA THR A 162 -12.77 1.14 -7.83
C THR A 162 -12.28 1.62 -6.46
N SER A 163 -11.49 0.81 -5.74
CA SER A 163 -10.91 1.21 -4.46
C SER A 163 -9.88 2.33 -4.60
N PHE A 164 -9.26 2.51 -5.78
CA PHE A 164 -8.34 3.61 -6.07
C PHE A 164 -8.97 4.98 -5.80
N GLU A 165 -10.22 5.16 -6.18
CA GLU A 165 -10.93 6.44 -6.02
C GLU A 165 -11.06 6.86 -4.55
N LEU A 166 -10.99 5.92 -3.61
CA LEU A 166 -11.03 6.22 -2.18
C LEU A 166 -9.83 7.08 -1.75
N PHE A 167 -8.69 7.02 -2.44
CA PHE A 167 -7.56 7.88 -2.13
C PHE A 167 -7.88 9.36 -2.29
N PHE A 168 -8.75 9.75 -3.24
CA PHE A 168 -9.20 11.14 -3.37
C PHE A 168 -9.86 11.68 -2.10
N LYS A 169 -10.58 10.82 -1.39
CA LYS A 169 -11.16 11.14 -0.08
C LYS A 169 -10.12 11.06 1.04
N TYR A 170 -9.26 10.04 1.02
CA TYR A 170 -8.31 9.81 2.11
C TYR A 170 -7.25 10.91 2.23
N VAL A 171 -6.78 11.47 1.11
CA VAL A 171 -5.81 12.57 1.12
C VAL A 171 -6.38 13.89 1.66
N GLU A 172 -7.70 14.02 1.71
CA GLU A 172 -8.40 15.18 2.27
C GLU A 172 -8.91 14.94 3.71
N LEU A 173 -8.53 13.82 4.36
CA LEU A 173 -8.93 13.54 5.74
C LEU A 173 -8.35 14.58 6.72
N PRO A 174 -9.09 14.96 7.78
CA PRO A 174 -8.61 15.93 8.76
C PRO A 174 -7.49 15.38 9.66
N ASN A 175 -7.31 14.06 9.70
CA ASN A 175 -6.18 13.45 10.39
C ASN A 175 -4.95 13.52 9.46
N PHE A 176 -4.02 14.40 9.82
CA PHE A 176 -2.82 14.66 9.03
C PHE A 176 -1.98 13.41 8.79
N ASP A 177 -1.75 12.58 9.81
CA ASP A 177 -0.92 11.37 9.67
C ASP A 177 -1.51 10.39 8.66
N ILE A 178 -2.82 10.16 8.72
CA ILE A 178 -3.53 9.27 7.80
C ILE A 178 -3.59 9.87 6.40
N ALA A 179 -3.89 11.16 6.27
CA ALA A 179 -3.96 11.85 4.97
C ALA A 179 -2.60 11.88 4.26
N SER A 180 -1.52 12.16 5.01
CA SER A 180 -0.15 12.17 4.50
C SER A 180 0.29 10.77 4.08
N ASP A 181 -0.02 9.74 4.88
CA ASP A 181 0.25 8.35 4.54
C ASP A 181 -0.52 7.89 3.29
N ALA A 182 -1.81 8.25 3.19
CA ALA A 182 -2.63 7.98 2.01
C ALA A 182 -2.07 8.68 0.77
N LEU A 183 -1.60 9.93 0.90
CA LEU A 183 -0.98 10.67 -0.19
C LEU A 183 0.32 10.01 -0.66
N ALA A 184 1.13 9.48 0.27
CA ALA A 184 2.34 8.74 -0.09
C ALA A 184 2.00 7.49 -0.91
N THR A 185 0.99 6.72 -0.50
CA THR A 185 0.53 5.55 -1.25
C THR A 185 -0.05 5.92 -2.61
N PHE A 186 -0.88 6.97 -2.66
CA PHE A 186 -1.47 7.50 -3.89
C PHE A 186 -0.41 7.95 -4.89
N LYS A 187 0.62 8.66 -4.43
CA LYS A 187 1.78 9.05 -5.23
C LYS A 187 2.53 7.82 -5.76
N ASP A 188 2.78 6.82 -4.93
CA ASP A 188 3.49 5.61 -5.36
C ASP A 188 2.71 4.88 -6.47
N LEU A 189 1.39 4.74 -6.33
CA LEU A 189 0.53 4.16 -7.37
C LEU A 189 0.61 4.91 -8.70
N LEU A 190 0.69 6.25 -8.65
CA LEU A 190 0.72 7.12 -9.82
C LEU A 190 2.12 7.38 -10.40
N THR A 191 3.18 6.87 -9.79
CA THR A 191 4.55 7.21 -10.23
C THR A 191 5.50 6.02 -10.33
N LYS A 192 5.27 4.93 -9.59
CA LYS A 192 6.26 3.85 -9.47
C LYS A 192 6.38 2.97 -10.72
N HIS A 193 5.28 2.72 -11.41
CA HIS A 193 5.23 1.82 -12.58
C HIS A 193 4.77 2.59 -13.81
N GLU A 194 5.68 3.33 -14.44
CA GLU A 194 5.39 4.27 -15.53
C GLU A 194 4.50 3.68 -16.63
N THR A 195 4.75 2.43 -17.05
CA THR A 195 3.95 1.76 -18.09
C THR A 195 2.48 1.58 -17.68
N ALA A 196 2.23 1.10 -16.46
CA ALA A 196 0.86 0.88 -15.96
C ALA A 196 0.14 2.21 -15.76
N VAL A 197 0.84 3.20 -15.20
CA VAL A 197 0.32 4.56 -15.00
C VAL A 197 -0.03 5.21 -16.32
N SER A 198 0.86 5.16 -17.31
CA SER A 198 0.62 5.76 -18.63
C SER A 198 -0.61 5.16 -19.30
N GLN A 199 -0.79 3.84 -19.20
CA GLN A 199 -1.98 3.15 -19.72
C GLN A 199 -3.25 3.63 -19.01
N TYR A 200 -3.25 3.65 -17.68
CA TYR A 200 -4.38 4.11 -16.88
C TYR A 200 -4.75 5.57 -17.20
N LEU A 201 -3.79 6.50 -17.15
CA LEU A 201 -4.04 7.93 -17.39
C LEU A 201 -4.50 8.24 -18.82
N SER A 202 -4.12 7.42 -19.80
CA SER A 202 -4.58 7.57 -21.20
C SER A 202 -6.07 7.27 -21.35
N VAL A 203 -6.62 6.38 -20.50
CA VAL A 203 -8.05 6.02 -20.49
C VAL A 203 -8.84 6.98 -19.61
N HIS A 204 -8.26 7.41 -18.49
CA HIS A 204 -8.91 8.23 -17.46
C HIS A 204 -8.47 9.71 -17.49
N TYR A 205 -8.29 10.28 -18.69
CA TYR A 205 -7.70 11.62 -18.86
C TYR A 205 -8.45 12.74 -18.12
N GLU A 206 -9.78 12.68 -18.01
CA GLU A 206 -10.56 13.66 -17.24
C GLU A 206 -10.32 13.55 -15.73
N GLU A 207 -10.17 12.34 -15.21
CA GLU A 207 -9.80 12.08 -13.81
C GLU A 207 -8.35 12.52 -13.55
N ALA A 208 -7.46 12.38 -14.53
CA ALA A 208 -6.09 12.89 -14.46
C ALA A 208 -6.04 14.42 -14.27
N ILE A 209 -6.99 15.16 -14.86
CA ILE A 209 -7.13 16.60 -14.60
C ILE A 209 -7.55 16.86 -13.14
N GLY A 210 -8.42 16.01 -12.58
CA GLY A 210 -8.78 16.04 -11.16
C GLY A 210 -7.58 15.75 -10.24
N ILE A 211 -6.77 14.74 -10.59
CA ILE A 211 -5.50 14.42 -9.93
C ILE A 211 -4.55 15.62 -9.97
N SER A 212 -4.37 16.25 -11.14
CA SER A 212 -3.56 17.46 -11.26
C SER A 212 -4.07 18.59 -10.36
N LYS A 213 -5.39 18.79 -10.28
CA LYS A 213 -5.99 19.80 -9.38
C LYS A 213 -5.79 19.49 -7.91
N LEU A 214 -5.77 18.22 -7.51
CA LEU A 214 -5.42 17.80 -6.15
C LEU A 214 -3.93 18.02 -5.86
N CYS A 215 -3.06 17.72 -6.83
CA CYS A 215 -1.64 18.06 -6.75
C CYS A 215 -1.40 19.59 -6.76
N ASP A 216 -2.26 20.36 -7.43
CA ASP A 216 -2.24 21.82 -7.51
C ASP A 216 -2.98 22.52 -6.36
N LYS A 217 -3.72 21.79 -5.50
CA LYS A 217 -4.12 22.24 -4.15
C LYS A 217 -2.88 22.24 -3.22
N LYS A 218 -1.83 22.91 -3.72
CA LYS A 218 -0.41 22.96 -3.37
C LYS A 218 -0.09 23.52 -1.98
N ALA A 219 -1.08 23.99 -1.23
CA ALA A 219 -0.89 24.48 0.14
C ALA A 219 -0.62 23.34 1.14
N ILE A 220 -1.00 22.10 0.83
CA ILE A 220 -0.82 20.95 1.75
C ILE A 220 0.58 20.32 1.59
N LEU A 221 1.19 20.40 0.40
CA LEU A 221 2.54 19.88 0.13
C LEU A 221 3.65 20.71 0.81
N GLU A 222 3.45 22.01 1.04
CA GLU A 222 4.41 22.86 1.76
C GLU A 222 4.53 22.49 3.25
N VAL A 223 3.43 22.06 3.86
CA VAL A 223 3.39 21.71 5.29
C VAL A 223 3.95 20.30 5.54
N SER A 224 3.70 19.33 4.64
CA SER A 224 4.10 17.94 4.85
C SER A 224 5.58 17.63 4.65
N PHE A 225 6.33 18.50 3.97
CA PHE A 225 7.74 18.26 3.65
C PHE A 225 8.72 19.28 4.24
N GLY A 226 8.24 20.39 4.84
CA GLY A 226 9.12 21.39 5.47
C GLY A 226 10.13 22.05 4.52
N ILE A 227 9.91 21.99 3.20
CA ILE A 227 10.76 22.63 2.19
C ILE A 227 10.06 23.90 1.71
N PRO A 228 10.61 25.10 1.93
CA PRO A 228 10.05 26.32 1.37
C PRO A 228 10.40 26.38 -0.13
N PHE A 229 9.41 26.23 -1.00
CA PHE A 229 9.59 26.53 -2.43
C PHE A 229 9.23 27.99 -2.71
N GLY A 230 10.18 28.87 -2.36
CA GLY A 230 10.18 30.27 -2.74
C GLY A 230 10.81 30.51 -4.11
N ALA A 231 9.95 30.83 -5.07
CA ALA A 231 10.13 31.75 -6.20
C ALA A 231 10.89 31.33 -7.49
N SER A 232 10.11 31.34 -8.58
CA SER A 232 10.47 31.41 -10.01
C SER A 232 10.89 30.07 -10.65
N LYS A 233 10.37 29.62 -11.79
CA LYS A 233 9.59 30.24 -12.87
C LYS A 233 8.66 29.17 -13.45
N PHE A 234 7.36 29.29 -13.25
CA PHE A 234 6.37 28.79 -14.22
C PHE A 234 5.22 29.78 -14.19
N THR A 235 5.34 30.78 -15.06
CA THR A 235 4.27 31.74 -15.32
C THR A 235 3.21 31.07 -16.17
N ASN A 236 2.01 30.95 -15.61
CA ASN A 236 0.77 30.72 -16.36
C ASN A 236 0.56 31.85 -17.36
N ASN A 237 0.41 31.51 -18.64
CA ASN A 237 -0.59 32.05 -19.58
C ASN A 237 -0.20 31.69 -21.01
N GLU A 238 -0.83 30.66 -21.57
CA GLU A 238 -1.33 30.76 -22.94
C GLU A 238 -2.71 30.11 -23.00
N ALA A 239 -3.64 30.88 -23.55
CA ALA A 239 -5.07 30.71 -23.47
C ALA A 239 -5.58 29.57 -24.37
N LEU A 240 -6.50 28.77 -23.84
CA LEU A 240 -7.45 28.01 -24.66
C LEU A 240 -8.68 28.90 -24.87
N HIS A 241 -8.78 29.54 -26.03
CA HIS A 241 -10.05 29.97 -26.61
C HIS A 241 -10.27 29.28 -27.97
N PRO A 242 -11.50 28.85 -28.29
CA PRO A 242 -11.79 28.09 -29.50
C PRO A 242 -11.85 29.03 -30.72
N ARG A 243 -11.08 28.74 -31.78
CA ARG A 243 -11.18 29.46 -33.06
C ARG A 243 -12.37 28.92 -33.88
N SER A 244 -13.44 29.71 -33.94
CA SER A 244 -14.35 29.74 -35.09
C SER A 244 -13.88 30.84 -36.05
N SER A 245 -13.63 30.52 -37.31
CA SER A 245 -13.32 31.49 -38.36
C SER A 245 -14.25 31.29 -39.56
N ILE A 246 -15.21 32.19 -39.72
CA ILE A 246 -15.94 32.41 -40.97
C ILE A 246 -16.12 33.94 -41.14
N LEU A 247 -15.56 34.43 -42.26
CA LEU A 247 -15.92 35.56 -43.12
C LEU A 247 -16.28 36.92 -42.50
N GLU A 248 -15.61 37.98 -42.94
CA GLU A 248 -16.24 39.01 -43.79
C GLU A 248 -15.21 39.97 -44.41
N ASP A 249 -15.54 40.38 -45.62
CA ASP A 249 -14.82 41.23 -46.56
C ASP A 249 -14.60 42.67 -46.04
N ASN A 250 -13.61 43.36 -46.62
CA ASN A 250 -13.84 44.68 -47.23
C ASN A 250 -12.63 45.16 -48.06
N ASP A 251 -12.97 45.56 -49.29
CA ASP A 251 -12.24 46.39 -50.25
C ASP A 251 -11.62 47.65 -49.60
N GLY A 252 -10.59 48.34 -50.10
CA GLY A 252 -9.89 48.32 -51.38
C GLY A 252 -9.01 49.59 -51.49
N PHE A 253 -8.39 49.76 -52.66
CA PHE A 253 -7.71 50.96 -53.21
C PHE A 253 -6.18 51.11 -52.99
N VAL A 254 -5.43 50.81 -54.05
CA VAL A 254 -4.05 51.27 -54.30
C VAL A 254 -4.02 51.99 -55.65
N GLU A 255 -3.69 53.28 -55.64
CA GLU A 255 -3.43 54.10 -56.84
C GLU A 255 -2.09 53.73 -57.48
N GLY A 256 -2.11 53.53 -58.81
CA GLY A 256 -0.93 53.39 -59.64
C GLY A 256 -0.37 54.76 -60.08
N LYS A 257 0.96 54.82 -60.24
CA LYS A 257 1.65 55.88 -60.97
C LYS A 257 1.89 55.45 -62.42
N PRO A 258 1.88 56.39 -63.39
CA PRO A 258 2.20 56.11 -64.79
C PRO A 258 3.69 56.38 -65.06
N ASP A 259 4.30 55.59 -65.94
CA ASP A 259 5.51 55.97 -66.67
C ASP A 259 5.24 55.76 -68.16
N GLU A 260 5.31 56.87 -68.90
CA GLU A 260 5.75 56.96 -70.30
C GLU A 260 6.95 57.92 -70.31
#